data_AF-A0A6G0Z5R7-F1
#
_entry.id   AF-A0A6G0Z5R7-F1
#
_cell.length_a   1.000
_cell.length_b   1.000
_cell.length_c   1.000
_cell.angle_alpha   90.00
_cell.angle_beta   90.00
_cell.angle_gamma   90.00
#
_symmetry.space_group_name_H-M   'P 1'
#
loop_
_entity.id
_entity.type
_entity.pdbx_description
1 polymer ?
#
loop_
_entity_poly.entity_id
_entity_poly.type
_entity_poly.pdbx_seq_one_letter_code
_entity_poly.pdbx_strand_id
1 'polypeptide(L)'
;MAQDVLTLGDKSLDANLTYIKSNFAFLPEKCLEKSGLSLNDAITLIENAKVSLQNCNGQKGKSVYQKFTRVLSKNEGYDTLTKILKIINSESKSIQTNEDLSPNNMMLPENSENEKNEEKFF
;
A
#
# COMPACT_ATOMS: atom_id res chain seq x y z
N MET A 1 -27.68 42.74 18.26
CA MET A 1 -26.82 41.73 18.92
C MET A 1 -27.13 40.32 18.41
N ALA A 2 -27.25 40.11 17.09
CA ALA A 2 -27.63 38.81 16.52
C ALA A 2 -26.92 38.52 15.18
N GLN A 3 -25.76 39.14 14.93
CA GLN A 3 -24.97 38.91 13.71
C GLN A 3 -23.79 37.94 13.95
N ASP A 4 -23.48 37.62 15.21
CA ASP A 4 -22.30 36.81 15.57
C ASP A 4 -22.57 35.30 15.64
N VAL A 5 -23.82 34.86 15.46
CA VAL A 5 -24.19 33.44 15.58
C VAL A 5 -24.18 32.70 14.23
N LEU A 6 -24.22 33.42 13.09
CA LEU A 6 -24.31 32.83 11.75
C LEU A 6 -23.01 32.86 10.92
N THR A 7 -21.91 33.42 11.46
CA THR A 7 -20.58 33.48 10.79
C THR A 7 -19.52 32.58 11.44
N LEU A 8 -19.95 31.78 12.43
CA LEU A 8 -19.17 30.71 13.06
C LEU A 8 -19.44 29.36 12.38
N GLY A 9 -19.67 29.37 11.05
CA GLY A 9 -19.53 28.17 10.23
C GLY A 9 -18.09 27.70 10.35
N ASP A 10 -17.89 26.80 11.30
CA ASP A 10 -16.65 26.25 11.86
C ASP A 10 -15.32 26.72 11.22
N LYS A 11 -14.76 27.84 11.71
CA LYS A 11 -13.33 28.17 11.48
C LYS A 11 -12.41 26.98 11.83
N SER A 12 -12.86 26.12 12.75
CA SER A 12 -12.22 24.87 13.13
C SER A 12 -12.23 23.82 12.01
N LEU A 13 -13.33 23.72 11.27
CA LEU A 13 -13.52 22.82 10.13
C LEU A 13 -12.65 23.28 8.97
N ASP A 14 -12.66 24.57 8.65
CA ASP A 14 -11.83 25.15 7.60
C ASP A 14 -10.33 24.91 7.86
N ALA A 15 -9.89 25.10 9.10
CA ALA A 15 -8.51 24.79 9.51
C ALA A 15 -8.19 23.29 9.40
N ASN A 16 -9.11 22.42 9.80
CA ASN A 16 -8.93 20.97 9.69
C ASN A 16 -8.89 20.49 8.23
N LEU A 17 -9.79 20.98 7.38
CA LEU A 17 -9.82 20.67 5.94
C LEU A 17 -8.57 21.17 5.24
N THR A 18 -8.14 22.39 5.55
CA THR A 18 -6.87 22.95 5.04
C THR A 18 -5.69 22.08 5.47
N TYR A 19 -5.63 21.68 6.74
CA TYR A 19 -4.57 20.78 7.22
C TYR A 19 -4.58 19.43 6.51
N ILE A 20 -5.75 18.81 6.35
CA ILE A 20 -5.89 17.53 5.65
C ILE A 20 -5.43 17.66 4.19
N LYS A 21 -5.89 18.71 3.49
CA LYS A 21 -5.51 18.96 2.10
C LYS A 21 -4.01 19.19 1.96
N SER A 22 -3.41 20.00 2.82
CA SER A 22 -1.97 20.32 2.73
C SER A 22 -1.05 19.16 3.12
N ASN A 23 -1.48 18.25 3.98
CA ASN A 23 -0.62 17.17 4.50
C ASN A 23 -0.95 15.79 3.93
N PHE A 24 -2.19 15.52 3.49
CA PHE A 24 -2.65 14.17 3.16
C PHE A 24 -3.28 14.04 1.76
N ALA A 25 -3.36 15.12 0.96
CA ALA A 25 -3.92 15.06 -0.39
C ALA A 25 -3.17 14.11 -1.34
N PHE A 26 -1.93 13.71 -1.01
CA PHE A 26 -1.18 12.73 -1.79
C PHE A 26 -1.68 11.29 -1.59
N LEU A 27 -2.36 10.97 -0.47
CA LEU A 27 -2.75 9.58 -0.19
C LEU A 27 -3.74 9.02 -1.23
N PRO A 28 -4.80 9.75 -1.64
CA PRO A 28 -5.69 9.29 -2.71
C PRO A 28 -5.00 9.23 -4.08
N GLU A 29 -4.10 10.17 -4.39
CA GLU A 29 -3.40 10.22 -5.68
C GLU A 29 -2.39 9.08 -5.84
N LYS A 30 -1.78 8.65 -4.74
CA LYS A 30 -0.86 7.51 -4.70
C LYS A 30 -1.60 6.18 -4.64
N CYS A 31 -2.76 6.05 -5.29
CA CYS A 31 -3.70 4.93 -5.22
C CYS A 31 -3.03 3.60 -4.82
N LEU A 32 -2.98 3.32 -3.52
CA LEU A 32 -2.52 2.07 -2.93
C LEU A 32 -3.44 0.88 -3.33
N GLU A 33 -4.59 1.19 -3.95
CA GLU A 33 -5.60 0.24 -4.40
C GLU A 33 -5.44 -0.22 -5.86
N LYS A 34 -4.48 0.34 -6.63
CA LYS A 34 -4.27 -0.10 -8.01
C LYS A 34 -3.69 -1.52 -8.05
N SER A 35 -4.44 -2.45 -8.62
CA SER A 35 -3.97 -3.78 -8.99
C SER A 35 -3.15 -3.74 -10.30
N GLY A 36 -2.30 -4.74 -10.51
CA GLY A 36 -1.47 -4.84 -11.73
C GLY A 36 -0.23 -3.95 -11.74
N LEU A 37 0.15 -3.35 -10.61
CA LEU A 37 1.45 -2.68 -10.46
C LEU A 37 2.58 -3.70 -10.44
N SER A 38 3.74 -3.33 -11.00
CA SER A 38 4.95 -4.12 -10.80
C SER A 38 5.34 -4.11 -9.32
N LEU A 39 6.04 -5.15 -8.86
CA LEU A 39 6.54 -5.21 -7.48
C LEU A 39 7.34 -3.95 -7.12
N ASN A 40 8.22 -3.53 -8.03
CA ASN A 40 9.05 -2.34 -7.83
C ASN A 40 8.20 -1.06 -7.69
N ASP A 41 7.19 -0.88 -8.54
CA ASP A 41 6.32 0.30 -8.50
C ASP A 41 5.47 0.31 -7.22
N ALA A 42 4.95 -0.84 -6.80
CA ALA A 42 4.17 -0.98 -5.58
C ALA A 42 5.00 -0.64 -4.33
N ILE A 43 6.23 -1.16 -4.21
CA ILE A 43 7.13 -0.84 -3.10
C ILE A 43 7.54 0.64 -3.14
N THR A 44 7.85 1.18 -4.32
CA THR A 44 8.19 2.60 -4.50
C THR A 44 7.05 3.51 -4.07
N LEU A 45 5.80 3.12 -4.34
CA LEU A 45 4.62 3.89 -3.93
C LEU A 45 4.47 3.94 -2.41
N ILE A 46 4.72 2.83 -1.72
CA ILE A 46 4.70 2.75 -0.25
C ILE A 46 5.83 3.59 0.36
N GLU A 47 7.05 3.51 -0.15
CA GLU A 47 8.19 4.31 0.34
C GLU A 47 7.98 5.82 0.08
N ASN A 48 7.41 6.19 -1.08
CA ASN A 48 7.03 7.59 -1.33
C ASN A 48 5.98 8.09 -0.32
N ALA A 49 4.96 7.28 -0.03
CA ALA A 49 3.95 7.63 0.98
C ALA A 49 4.58 7.79 2.38
N LYS A 50 5.54 6.94 2.74
CA LYS A 50 6.30 7.02 3.99
C LYS A 50 7.06 8.34 4.11
N VAL A 51 7.79 8.74 3.06
CA VAL A 51 8.54 10.01 3.03
C VAL A 51 7.60 11.20 3.16
N SER A 52 6.48 11.21 2.43
CA SER A 52 5.49 12.27 2.53
C SER A 52 4.85 12.36 3.93
N LEU A 53 4.53 11.23 4.56
CA LEU A 53 4.01 11.18 5.94
C LEU A 53 5.03 11.63 6.98
N GLN A 54 6.31 11.29 6.79
CA GLN A 54 7.39 11.72 7.68
C GLN A 54 7.55 13.25 7.70
N ASN A 55 7.25 13.90 6.57
CA ASN A 55 7.31 15.36 6.43
C ASN A 55 6.05 16.09 6.92
N CYS A 56 5.00 15.37 7.34
CA CYS A 56 3.78 15.98 7.85
C CYS A 56 4.03 16.62 9.23
N ASN A 57 3.75 17.92 9.34
CA ASN A 57 4.02 18.68 10.55
C ASN A 57 2.92 18.53 11.62
N GLY A 58 3.31 18.64 12.89
CA GLY A 58 2.39 18.67 14.03
C GLY A 58 1.96 17.29 14.54
N GLN A 59 1.24 17.30 15.67
CA GLN A 59 0.92 16.07 16.41
C GLN A 59 0.06 15.09 15.60
N LYS A 60 -0.91 15.61 14.82
CA LYS A 60 -1.77 14.78 13.96
C LYS A 60 -0.95 14.04 12.90
N GLY A 61 -0.04 14.73 12.21
CA GLY A 61 0.89 14.14 11.24
C GLY A 61 1.76 13.05 11.87
N LYS A 62 2.34 13.32 13.04
CA LYS A 62 3.13 12.34 13.79
C LYS A 62 2.33 11.09 14.16
N SER A 63 1.08 11.24 14.61
CA SER A 63 0.21 10.11 14.91
C SER A 63 -0.14 9.28 13.66
N VAL A 64 -0.38 9.92 12.52
CA VAL A 64 -0.62 9.21 11.25
C VAL A 64 0.63 8.45 10.81
N TYR A 65 1.81 9.07 10.85
CA TYR A 65 3.07 8.41 10.51
C TYR A 65 3.35 7.20 11.42
N GLN A 66 3.14 7.32 12.73
CA GLN A 66 3.28 6.20 13.67
C GLN A 66 2.31 5.05 13.37
N LYS A 67 1.08 5.36 12.97
CA LYS A 67 0.12 4.33 12.56
C LYS A 67 0.59 3.64 11.29
N PHE A 68 1.05 4.40 10.30
CA PHE A 68 1.57 3.87 9.04
C PHE A 68 2.75 2.92 9.27
N THR A 69 3.76 3.33 10.05
CA THR A 69 4.92 2.47 10.34
C THR A 69 4.53 1.21 11.12
N ARG A 70 3.60 1.32 12.08
CA ARG A 70 3.08 0.16 12.82
C ARG A 70 2.32 -0.82 11.93
N VAL A 71 1.59 -0.34 10.92
CA VAL A 71 0.90 -1.21 9.96
C VAL A 71 1.93 -1.93 9.08
N LEU A 72 2.93 -1.22 8.55
CA LEU A 72 3.99 -1.84 7.75
C LEU A 72 4.80 -2.86 8.55
N SER A 73 5.16 -2.57 9.80
CA SER A 73 5.95 -3.49 10.62
C SER A 73 5.22 -4.78 10.97
N LYS A 74 3.88 -4.78 10.89
CA LYS A 74 3.04 -5.96 11.12
C LYS A 74 2.65 -6.68 9.83
N ASN A 75 2.96 -6.10 8.67
CA ASN A 75 2.66 -6.70 7.39
C ASN A 75 3.87 -7.54 6.94
N GLU A 76 3.84 -8.82 7.29
CA GLU A 76 4.91 -9.77 6.91
C GLU A 76 5.05 -9.88 5.40
N GLY A 77 3.94 -9.80 4.66
CA GLY A 77 3.95 -9.80 3.19
C GLY A 77 4.74 -8.62 2.60
N TYR A 78 4.64 -7.42 3.19
CA TYR A 78 5.46 -6.28 2.77
C TYR A 78 6.96 -6.54 2.96
N ASP A 79 7.35 -7.15 4.07
CA ASP A 79 8.75 -7.51 4.35
C ASP A 79 9.27 -8.57 3.37
N THR A 80 8.50 -9.64 3.16
CA THR A 80 8.80 -10.69 2.17
C THR A 80 8.96 -10.11 0.76
N LEU A 81 8.01 -9.29 0.32
CA LEU A 81 8.04 -8.65 -1.00
C LEU A 81 9.25 -7.71 -1.16
N THR A 82 9.61 -6.97 -0.11
CA THR A 82 10.80 -6.10 -0.11
C THR A 82 12.09 -6.92 -0.22
N LYS A 83 12.18 -8.07 0.45
CA LYS A 83 13.33 -8.99 0.34
C LYS A 83 13.45 -9.61 -1.04
N ILE A 84 12.34 -10.05 -1.63
CA ILE A 84 12.30 -10.57 -3.01
C ILE A 84 12.81 -9.52 -3.99
N LEU A 85 12.33 -8.27 -3.88
CA LEU A 85 12.76 -7.17 -4.74
C LEU A 85 14.28 -6.94 -4.66
N LYS A 86 14.85 -6.94 -3.45
CA LYS A 86 16.30 -6.79 -3.25
C LYS A 86 17.12 -7.88 -3.92
N ILE A 87 16.61 -9.11 -3.98
CA ILE A 87 17.31 -10.23 -4.63
C ILE A 87 17.22 -10.12 -6.15
N ILE A 88 16.05 -9.76 -6.67
CA ILE A 88 15.89 -9.49 -8.11
C ILE A 88 16.86 -8.38 -8.54
N ASN A 89 17.03 -7.36 -7.70
CA ASN A 89 18.00 -6.29 -7.93
C ASN A 89 19.46 -6.68 -7.60
N SER A 90 19.71 -7.92 -7.16
CA SER A 90 21.04 -8.41 -6.75
C SER A 90 21.68 -7.63 -5.58
N GLU A 91 20.87 -6.91 -4.79
CA GLU A 91 21.25 -6.21 -3.57
C GLU A 91 21.35 -7.16 -2.37
N SER A 92 20.87 -8.40 -2.49
CA SER A 92 20.90 -9.44 -1.44
C SER A 92 21.07 -10.83 -2.04
N LYS A 93 21.76 -11.73 -1.31
CA LYS A 93 22.13 -13.07 -1.81
C LYS A 93 21.22 -14.22 -1.35
N SER A 94 20.41 -14.04 -0.30
CA SER A 94 19.44 -15.07 0.11
C SER A 94 18.24 -14.49 0.88
N ILE A 95 17.12 -15.19 0.81
CA ILE A 95 15.93 -14.95 1.63
C ILE A 95 16.00 -15.86 2.85
N GLN A 96 15.96 -15.31 4.06
CA GLN A 96 15.47 -16.03 5.23
C GLN A 96 14.00 -15.63 5.42
N THR A 97 13.10 -16.43 4.87
CA THR A 97 11.65 -16.35 5.07
C THR A 97 11.17 -17.65 5.66
N ASN A 98 10.11 -17.57 6.47
CA ASN A 98 9.41 -18.76 6.96
C ASN A 98 8.49 -19.38 5.90
N GLU A 99 8.28 -18.67 4.78
CA GLU A 99 7.54 -19.14 3.60
C GLU A 99 8.49 -19.82 2.62
N ASP A 100 8.08 -21.01 2.15
CA ASP A 100 8.74 -21.67 1.01
C ASP A 100 8.39 -20.93 -0.28
N LEU A 101 9.38 -20.19 -0.77
CA LEU A 101 9.32 -19.43 -2.03
C LEU A 101 9.89 -20.23 -3.20
N SER A 102 10.00 -21.56 -3.06
CA SER A 102 10.43 -22.43 -4.15
C SER A 102 9.53 -22.25 -5.39
N PRO A 103 10.07 -22.43 -6.62
CA PRO A 103 9.30 -22.29 -7.85
C PRO A 103 8.01 -23.12 -7.88
N ASN A 104 8.01 -24.29 -7.23
CA ASN A 104 6.84 -25.16 -7.12
C ASN A 104 5.67 -24.52 -6.36
N ASN A 105 5.95 -23.63 -5.40
CA ASN A 105 4.92 -22.98 -4.60
C ASN A 105 4.40 -21.69 -5.26
N MET A 106 5.08 -21.18 -6.30
CA MET A 106 4.69 -20.02 -7.10
C MET A 106 3.97 -20.38 -8.40
N MET A 107 3.94 -21.67 -8.80
CA MET A 107 3.13 -22.09 -9.94
C MET A 107 1.65 -22.01 -9.58
N LEU A 108 0.89 -21.27 -10.38
CA LEU A 108 -0.57 -21.36 -10.35
C LEU A 108 -0.95 -22.82 -10.63
N PRO A 109 -1.97 -23.37 -9.94
CA PRO A 109 -2.45 -24.71 -10.28
C PRO A 109 -2.82 -24.71 -11.76
N GLU A 110 -2.19 -25.59 -12.53
CA GLU A 110 -2.59 -25.81 -13.92
C GLU A 110 -4.06 -26.18 -13.91
N ASN A 111 -4.88 -25.41 -14.64
CA ASN A 111 -6.29 -25.70 -14.83
C ASN A 111 -6.43 -27.11 -15.39
N SER A 112 -6.75 -28.09 -14.54
CA SER A 112 -7.10 -29.44 -14.95
C SER A 112 -8.55 -29.49 -15.44
N GLU A 113 -8.88 -28.77 -16.50
CA GLU A 113 -10.13 -28.96 -17.24
C GLU A 113 -9.89 -28.72 -18.75
N ASN A 114 -9.66 -29.80 -19.49
CA ASN A 114 -10.42 -30.21 -20.68
C ASN A 114 -9.61 -31.19 -21.56
N GLU A 115 -9.50 -32.45 -21.13
CA GLU A 115 -9.39 -33.55 -22.09
C GLU A 115 -10.79 -33.91 -22.58
N LYS A 116 -11.16 -33.26 -23.68
CA LYS A 116 -11.96 -33.75 -24.81
C LYS A 116 -12.82 -35.00 -24.54
N ASN A 117 -14.10 -34.74 -24.24
CA ASN A 117 -15.18 -35.61 -24.69
C ASN A 117 -15.24 -35.59 -26.23
N GLU A 118 -14.50 -36.48 -26.88
CA GLU A 118 -14.73 -36.89 -28.27
C GLU A 118 -14.92 -38.40 -28.34
N GLU A 119 -15.95 -38.93 -27.65
CA GLU A 119 -16.59 -40.16 -28.12
C GLU A 119 -17.67 -39.80 -29.14
N LYS A 120 -17.18 -39.73 -30.38
CA LYS A 120 -17.84 -40.06 -31.65
C LYS A 120 -19.35 -40.32 -31.60
N PHE A 121 -20.11 -39.37 -32.10
CA PHE A 121 -21.30 -39.68 -32.90
C PHE A 121 -20.84 -40.33 -34.21
N PHE A 122 -20.96 -41.65 -34.31
CA PHE A 122 -21.32 -42.37 -35.53
C PHE A 122 -22.06 -43.65 -35.15
#